data_AF-C1BGX1-F1
#
_entry.id   AF-C1BGX1-F1
#
_cell.length_a   1.000
_cell.length_b   1.000
_cell.length_c   1.000
_cell.angle_alpha   90.00
_cell.angle_beta   90.00
_cell.angle_gamma   90.00
#
_symmetry.space_group_name_H-M   'P 1'
#
loop_
_entity.id
_entity.type
_entity.pdbx_description
1 polymer ?
#
loop_
_entity_poly.entity_id
_entity_poly.type
_entity_poly.pdbx_seq_one_letter_code
_entity_poly.pdbx_strand_id
1 'polypeptide(L)'
;MSLTAKDKSVAKAFWGKISGKADVVGAEALGRMLTAYPQTKTYFSHWADLSPGSGPVKKHGGIIMGAIGKAVGLMDALVGGNECSQRSARLQPAR
;
A
#
# COMPACT_ATOMS: atom_id res chain seq x y z
N MET A 1 -11.58 15.62 -9.57
CA MET A 1 -10.18 15.73 -9.09
C MET A 1 -9.32 14.79 -9.93
N SER A 2 -8.65 15.29 -10.95
CA SER A 2 -7.75 14.51 -11.81
C SER A 2 -6.33 14.97 -11.60
N LEU A 3 -5.38 14.03 -11.61
CA LEU A 3 -3.95 14.32 -11.54
C LEU A 3 -3.51 15.08 -12.78
N THR A 4 -2.77 16.17 -12.61
CA THR A 4 -2.20 16.91 -13.74
C THR A 4 -1.05 16.14 -14.37
N ALA A 5 -0.63 16.51 -15.58
CA ALA A 5 0.55 15.92 -16.21
C ALA A 5 1.82 16.10 -15.36
N LYS A 6 1.93 17.23 -14.66
CA LYS A 6 3.05 17.52 -13.75
C LYS A 6 3.05 16.55 -12.56
N ASP A 7 1.90 16.33 -11.94
CA ASP A 7 1.77 15.39 -10.80
C ASP A 7 2.15 13.97 -11.20
N LYS A 8 1.70 13.54 -12.39
CA LYS A 8 2.04 12.22 -12.96
C LYS A 8 3.54 12.06 -13.21
N SER A 9 4.18 13.10 -13.74
CA SER A 9 5.62 13.10 -13.98
C SER A 9 6.42 12.99 -12.68
N VAL A 10 6.06 13.78 -11.67
CA VAL A 10 6.71 13.76 -10.35
C VAL A 10 6.56 12.38 -9.68
N ALA A 11 5.35 11.81 -9.70
CA ALA A 11 5.10 10.49 -9.11
C ALA A 11 5.92 9.40 -9.80
N LYS A 12 5.98 9.38 -11.14
CA LYS A 12 6.80 8.42 -11.90
C LYS A 12 8.29 8.60 -11.64
N ALA A 13 8.78 9.83 -11.63
CA ALA A 13 10.18 10.13 -11.36
C ALA A 13 10.60 9.73 -9.94
N PHE A 14 9.74 9.96 -8.96
CA PHE A 14 9.97 9.50 -7.59
C PHE A 14 9.92 7.98 -7.49
N TRP A 15 8.92 7.34 -8.08
CA TRP A 15 8.78 5.88 -8.09
C TRP A 15 10.02 5.20 -8.69
N GLY A 16 10.57 5.73 -9.79
CA GLY A 16 11.79 5.23 -10.41
C GLY A 16 13.01 5.21 -9.47
N LYS A 17 13.07 6.12 -8.49
CA LYS A 17 14.16 6.15 -7.48
C LYS A 17 13.95 5.15 -6.35
N ILE A 18 12.69 4.87 -5.99
CA ILE A 18 12.36 4.05 -4.81
C ILE A 18 12.00 2.60 -5.14
N SER A 19 11.76 2.27 -6.41
CA SER A 19 11.28 0.95 -6.85
C SER A 19 12.18 -0.20 -6.40
N GLY A 20 13.50 -0.02 -6.43
CA GLY A 20 14.47 -1.02 -5.96
C GLY A 20 14.47 -1.25 -4.44
N LYS A 21 13.79 -0.41 -3.65
CA LYS A 21 13.63 -0.53 -2.20
C LYS A 21 12.16 -0.68 -1.79
N ALA A 22 11.27 -0.95 -2.74
CA ALA A 22 9.83 -0.98 -2.52
C ALA A 22 9.43 -1.94 -1.38
N ASP A 23 10.02 -3.12 -1.30
CA ASP A 23 9.71 -4.10 -0.24
C ASP A 23 10.07 -3.59 1.17
N VAL A 24 11.23 -2.94 1.30
CA VAL A 24 11.70 -2.37 2.57
C VAL A 24 10.80 -1.22 3.00
N VAL A 25 10.48 -0.32 2.06
CA VAL A 25 9.59 0.82 2.31
C VAL A 25 8.19 0.35 2.70
N GLY A 26 7.66 -0.67 2.01
CA GLY A 26 6.33 -1.23 2.30
C GLY A 26 6.26 -1.90 3.67
N ALA A 27 7.29 -2.67 4.02
CA ALA A 27 7.38 -3.31 5.33
C ALA A 27 7.45 -2.28 6.47
N GLU A 28 8.26 -1.23 6.30
CA GLU A 28 8.41 -0.18 7.29
C GLU A 28 7.14 0.66 7.43
N ALA A 29 6.51 1.03 6.32
CA ALA A 29 5.26 1.77 6.31
C ALA A 29 4.13 1.00 7.00
N LEU A 30 3.99 -0.30 6.70
CA LEU A 30 2.98 -1.14 7.35
C LEU A 30 3.27 -1.34 8.85
N GLY A 31 4.53 -1.56 9.22
CA GLY A 31 4.95 -1.64 10.62
C GLY A 31 4.64 -0.35 11.39
N ARG A 32 5.00 0.81 10.83
CA ARG A 32 4.69 2.13 11.40
C ARG A 32 3.19 2.34 11.57
N MET A 33 2.39 1.94 10.58
CA MET A 33 0.92 2.03 10.66
C MET A 33 0.38 1.22 11.83
N LEU A 34 0.79 -0.05 11.96
CA LEU A 34 0.32 -0.93 13.04
C LEU A 34 0.77 -0.45 14.43
N THR A 35 1.95 0.17 14.54
CA THR A 35 2.47 0.68 15.82
C THR A 35 1.86 2.04 16.19
N ALA A 36 1.83 3.00 15.28
CA ALA A 36 1.36 4.36 15.55
C ALA A 36 -0.17 4.46 15.59
N TYR A 37 -0.88 3.58 14.86
CA TYR A 37 -2.33 3.57 14.73
C TYR A 37 -2.89 2.20 15.11
N PRO A 38 -2.97 1.87 16.41
CA PRO A 38 -3.33 0.53 16.87
C PRO A 38 -4.73 0.08 16.45
N GLN A 39 -5.66 1.00 16.14
CA GLN A 39 -6.98 0.68 15.59
C GLN A 39 -6.92 -0.07 14.26
N THR A 40 -5.80 0.04 13.52
CA THR A 40 -5.62 -0.67 12.25
C THR A 40 -5.27 -2.15 12.43
N LYS A 41 -4.88 -2.58 13.64
CA LYS A 41 -4.56 -3.99 13.93
C LYS A 41 -5.75 -4.92 13.81
N THR A 42 -6.98 -4.41 13.97
CA THR A 42 -8.21 -5.21 13.88
C THR A 42 -8.37 -5.89 12.51
N TYR A 43 -7.91 -5.24 11.44
CA TYR A 43 -7.92 -5.80 10.08
C TYR A 43 -6.91 -6.92 9.86
N PHE A 44 -5.92 -7.07 10.75
CA PHE A 44 -4.82 -8.03 10.66
C PHE A 44 -4.79 -9.01 11.85
N SER A 45 -5.92 -9.15 12.57
CA SER A 45 -6.04 -10.03 13.75
C SER A 45 -5.73 -11.51 13.47
N HIS A 46 -5.76 -11.92 12.21
CA HIS A 46 -5.42 -13.28 11.77
C HIS A 46 -3.90 -13.54 11.64
N TRP A 47 -3.04 -12.53 11.85
CA TRP A 47 -1.59 -12.73 11.87
C TRP A 47 -1.09 -12.97 13.30
N ALA A 48 -0.23 -13.98 13.44
CA ALA A 48 0.39 -14.32 14.72
C ALA A 48 1.35 -13.24 15.24
N ASP A 49 1.94 -12.44 14.36
CA ASP A 49 2.90 -11.38 14.72
C ASP A 49 2.72 -10.11 13.88
N LEU A 50 2.32 -9.03 14.56
CA LEU A 50 2.09 -7.70 14.00
C LEU A 50 3.24 -6.72 14.32
N SER A 51 4.34 -7.20 14.87
CA SER A 51 5.50 -6.36 15.19
C SER A 51 6.16 -5.82 13.91
N PRO A 52 6.76 -4.61 13.98
CA PRO A 52 7.54 -4.08 12.86
C PRO A 52 8.65 -5.07 12.45
N GLY A 53 8.67 -5.42 11.17
CA GLY A 53 9.67 -6.34 10.63
C GLY A 53 9.33 -7.83 10.72
N SER A 54 8.16 -8.20 11.25
CA SER A 54 7.66 -9.58 11.22
C SER A 54 7.50 -10.10 9.79
N GLY A 55 7.55 -11.42 9.63
CA GLY A 55 7.38 -12.09 8.32
C GLY A 55 6.09 -11.68 7.60
N PRO A 56 4.91 -11.72 8.27
CA PRO A 56 3.64 -11.28 7.68
C PRO A 56 3.66 -9.80 7.24
N VAL A 57 4.18 -8.91 8.09
CA VAL A 57 4.26 -7.46 7.80
C VAL A 57 5.17 -7.19 6.60
N LYS A 58 6.34 -7.84 6.52
CA LYS A 58 7.24 -7.72 5.37
C LYS A 58 6.59 -8.18 4.08
N LYS A 59 5.99 -9.37 4.10
CA LYS A 59 5.34 -9.96 2.92
C LYS A 59 4.17 -9.10 2.44
N HIS A 60 3.32 -8.65 3.35
CA HIS A 60 2.16 -7.83 2.97
C HIS A 60 2.54 -6.41 2.56
N GLY A 61 3.57 -5.83 3.19
CA GLY A 61 4.14 -4.55 2.77
C GLY A 61 4.65 -4.55 1.32
N GLY A 62 5.30 -5.64 0.89
CA GLY A 62 5.69 -5.83 -0.51
C GLY A 62 4.50 -5.90 -1.47
N ILE A 63 3.42 -6.60 -1.08
CA ILE A 63 2.17 -6.66 -1.87
C ILE A 63 1.57 -5.26 -2.05
N ILE A 64 1.51 -4.46 -0.98
CA ILE A 64 1.00 -3.08 -1.03
C ILE A 64 1.84 -2.24 -1.99
N MET A 65 3.16 -2.29 -1.88
CA MET A 65 4.05 -1.50 -2.73
C MET A 65 4.03 -1.98 -4.19
N GLY A 66 3.88 -3.27 -4.44
CA GLY A 66 3.64 -3.80 -5.80
C GLY A 66 2.35 -3.24 -6.41
N ALA A 67 1.26 -3.16 -5.64
CA ALA A 67 0.02 -2.56 -6.10
C ALA A 67 0.16 -1.04 -6.35
N ILE A 68 0.90 -0.32 -5.50
CA ILE A 68 1.21 1.11 -5.71
C ILE A 68 2.02 1.30 -7.01
N GLY A 69 3.01 0.44 -7.27
CA GLY A 69 3.78 0.48 -8.52
C GLY A 69 2.92 0.28 -9.76
N LYS A 70 1.96 -0.65 -9.72
CA LYS A 70 0.95 -0.82 -10.78
C LYS A 70 0.09 0.44 -10.94
N ALA A 71 -0.34 1.06 -9.83
CA ALA A 71 -1.13 2.29 -9.85
C ALA A 71 -0.38 3.47 -10.47
N VAL A 72 0.95 3.58 -10.25
CA VAL A 72 1.80 4.57 -10.92
C VAL A 72 1.83 4.37 -12.45
N GLY A 73 1.69 3.12 -12.92
CA GLY A 73 1.49 2.80 -14.34
C GLY A 73 0.10 3.15 -14.89
N LEU A 74 -0.93 3.16 -14.03
CA LEU A 74 -2.34 3.35 -14.38
C LEU A 74 -2.91 4.72 -13.95
N MET A 75 -2.07 5.74 -13.75
CA MET A 75 -2.48 7.05 -13.24
C MET A 75 -3.52 7.81 -14.10
N ASP A 76 -3.73 7.38 -15.34
CA ASP A 76 -4.77 7.90 -16.23
C ASP A 76 -6.16 7.28 -15.96
N ALA A 77 -6.22 6.10 -15.36
CA ALA A 77 -7.45 5.33 -15.15
C ALA A 77 -7.46 4.59 -13.80
N LEU A 78 -7.12 5.29 -12.71
CA LEU A 78 -7.02 4.70 -11.36
C LEU A 78 -8.33 4.04 -10.87
N VAL A 79 -9.48 4.62 -11.22
CA VAL A 79 -10.80 4.07 -10.86
C VAL A 79 -11.11 2.78 -11.65
N GLY A 80 -10.59 2.65 -12.87
CA GLY A 80 -10.69 1.44 -13.68
C GLY A 80 -9.79 0.30 -13.18
N GLY A 81 -8.66 0.61 -12.54
CA GLY A 81 -7.76 -0.33 -11.88
C GLY A 81 -8.29 -0.83 -10.52
N ASN A 82 -9.54 -1.29 -10.49
CA ASN A 82 -10.34 -1.51 -9.29
C ASN A 82 -9.99 -2.78 -8.47
N GLU A 83 -8.96 -3.54 -8.83
CA GLU A 83 -8.58 -4.79 -8.15
C GLU A 83 -8.34 -4.58 -6.64
N CYS A 84 -7.69 -3.48 -6.27
CA CYS A 84 -7.45 -3.14 -4.87
C CYS A 84 -8.70 -2.58 -4.17
N SER A 85 -9.53 -1.81 -4.90
CA SER A 85 -10.74 -1.19 -4.37
C SER A 85 -11.78 -2.23 -3.97
N GLN A 86 -12.02 -3.25 -4.81
CA GLN A 86 -12.96 -4.33 -4.52
C GLN A 86 -12.56 -5.20 -3.32
N ARG A 87 -11.27 -5.26 -3.00
CA ARG A 87 -10.73 -6.07 -1.90
C ARG A 87 -10.69 -5.28 -0.60
N SER A 88 -10.35 -3.99 -0.65
CA SER A 88 -10.41 -3.09 0.52
C SER A 88 -11.84 -2.85 0.99
N ALA A 89 -12.82 -2.71 0.09
CA ALA A 89 -14.22 -2.48 0.47
C ALA A 89 -14.84 -3.66 1.23
N ARG A 90 -14.36 -4.89 0.99
CA ARG A 90 -14.82 -6.11 1.70
C ARG A 90 -14.24 -6.29 3.10
N LEU A 91 -13.22 -5.50 3.46
CA LEU A 91 -12.54 -5.61 4.75
C LEU A 91 -13.05 -4.58 5.78
N GLN A 92 -13.91 -3.63 5.40
CA GLN A 92 -14.53 -2.73 6.36
C GLN A 92 -15.48 -3.53 7.26
N PRO A 93 -15.30 -3.52 8.59
CA PRO A 93 -16.29 -4.09 9.49
C PRO A 93 -17.61 -3.36 9.23
N ALA A 94 -18.67 -4.14 9.00
CA ALA A 94 -20.03 -3.61 9.03
C ALA A 94 -20.18 -2.82 10.35
N ARG A 95 -20.45 -1.53 10.21
CA ARG A 95 -20.91 -0.74 11.35
C ARG A 95 -22.36 -1.12 11.64
#